data_AF-A0A3C0HD61-F1
#
_entry.id   AF-A0A3C0HD61-F1
#
_cell.length_a   1.000
_cell.length_b   1.000
_cell.length_c   1.000
_cell.angle_alpha   90.00
_cell.angle_beta   90.00
_cell.angle_gamma   90.00
#
_symmetry.space_group_name_H-M   'P 1'
#
loop_
_entity.id
_entity.type
_entity.pdbx_description
1 polymer ?
#
loop_
_entity_poly.entity_id
_entity_poly.type
_entity_poly.pdbx_seq_one_letter_code
_entity_poly.pdbx_strand_id
1 'polypeptide(L)' 'AADDDPDVYKRKVIRGGSWKDIAYYLHTGTRHWEFQDTTKSYIGFRCAVTFLGRSIDDF' A
#
# COMPACT_ATOMS: atom_id res chain seq x y z
N ALA A 1 1.79 6.12 12.52
CA ALA A 1 3.09 6.14 13.18
C ALA A 1 3.27 7.55 13.64
N ALA A 2 3.37 7.73 14.95
CA ALA A 2 3.73 9.01 15.54
C ALA A 2 5.18 9.35 15.19
N ASP A 3 5.57 10.60 15.34
CA ASP A 3 6.90 11.06 14.94
C ASP A 3 8.01 10.40 15.79
N ASP A 4 7.69 10.07 17.04
CA ASP A 4 8.52 9.41 18.03
C ASP A 4 8.55 7.87 17.92
N ASP A 5 7.71 7.27 17.07
CA ASP A 5 7.74 5.82 16.85
C ASP A 5 9.09 5.38 16.25
N PRO A 6 9.62 4.21 16.65
CA PRO A 6 10.77 3.59 15.99
C PRO A 6 10.57 3.46 14.48
N ASP A 7 11.64 3.65 13.70
CA ASP A 7 11.57 3.63 12.23
C ASP A 7 10.97 2.34 11.66
N VAL A 8 11.15 1.22 12.36
CA VAL A 8 10.56 -0.08 11.97
C VAL A 8 9.03 0.00 11.86
N TYR A 9 8.36 0.83 12.67
CA TYR A 9 6.91 1.01 12.65
C TYR A 9 6.43 2.02 11.59
N LYS A 10 7.35 2.74 10.95
CA LYS A 10 7.07 3.68 9.87
C LYS A 10 7.00 3.02 8.49
N ARG A 11 7.10 1.68 8.43
CA ARG A 11 6.99 0.90 7.20
C ARG A 11 5.53 0.68 6.79
N LYS A 12 5.25 0.77 5.49
CA LYS A 12 3.95 0.50 4.89
C LYS A 12 4.07 -0.64 3.88
N VAL A 13 3.10 -1.55 3.91
CA VAL A 13 3.05 -2.68 2.98
C VAL A 13 2.56 -2.20 1.61
N ILE A 14 3.27 -2.61 0.56
CA ILE A 14 2.90 -2.38 -0.84
C ILE A 14 2.64 -3.73 -1.54
N ARG A 15 1.76 -3.72 -2.55
CA ARG A 15 1.23 -4.92 -3.22
C ARG A 15 1.22 -4.76 -4.74
N GLY A 16 1.26 -5.88 -5.46
CA GLY A 16 1.02 -5.95 -6.92
C GLY A 16 2.27 -5.80 -7.79
N GLY A 17 3.40 -5.40 -7.21
CA GLY A 17 4.64 -5.14 -7.93
C GLY A 17 4.54 -3.97 -8.91
N SER A 18 5.66 -3.66 -9.53
CA SER A 18 5.84 -2.55 -10.45
C SER A 18 6.58 -3.00 -11.71
N TRP A 19 6.70 -2.11 -12.69
CA TRP A 19 7.36 -2.39 -13.97
C TRP A 19 8.82 -2.85 -13.83
N LYS A 20 9.49 -2.50 -12.73
CA LYS A 20 10.89 -2.90 -12.46
C LYS A 20 11.02 -4.21 -11.70
N ASP A 21 9.91 -4.77 -11.19
CA ASP A 21 9.97 -5.88 -10.25
C ASP A 21 10.01 -7.23 -10.96
N ILE A 22 10.75 -8.17 -10.38
CA ILE A 22 10.85 -9.54 -10.87
C ILE A 22 9.59 -10.35 -10.57
N ALA A 23 9.41 -11.47 -11.28
CA ALA A 23 8.22 -12.34 -11.18
C ALA A 23 7.80 -12.68 -9.74
N TYR A 24 8.77 -12.87 -8.83
CA TYR A 24 8.49 -13.16 -7.42
C TYR A 24 7.59 -12.12 -6.74
N TYR A 25 7.78 -10.82 -7.04
CA TYR A 25 7.02 -9.72 -6.43
C TYR A 25 5.68 -9.45 -7.12
N LEU A 26 5.43 -10.08 -8.28
CA LEU A 26 4.14 -10.01 -8.98
C LEU A 26 3.11 -11.00 -8.41
N HIS A 27 3.54 -11.97 -7.60
CA HIS A 27 2.64 -12.94 -6.99
C HIS A 27 1.74 -12.32 -5.91
N THR A 28 0.49 -12.78 -5.85
CA THR A 28 -0.52 -12.31 -4.89
C THR A 28 -0.18 -12.59 -3.43
N GLY A 29 0.68 -13.57 -3.14
CA GLY A 29 1.15 -13.89 -1.79
C GLY A 29 2.26 -12.96 -1.28
N THR A 30 3.11 -12.47 -2.17
CA THR A 30 4.37 -11.79 -1.81
C THR A 30 4.12 -10.38 -1.26
N ARG A 31 4.57 -10.09 -0.02
CA ARG A 31 4.50 -8.78 0.66
C ARG A 31 5.82 -8.04 0.60
N HIS A 32 5.82 -6.87 -0.03
CA HIS A 32 6.92 -5.90 0.05
C HIS A 32 6.49 -4.73 0.94
N TRP A 33 7.45 -3.95 1.40
CA TRP A 33 7.23 -2.76 2.23
C TRP A 33 8.14 -1.61 1.80
N GLU A 34 7.76 -0.39 2.12
CA GLU A 34 8.60 0.81 1.96
C GLU A 34 8.37 1.72 3.17
N PHE A 35 9.32 2.61 3.49
CA PHE A 35 9.12 3.62 4.53
C PHE A 35 8.19 4.75 4.05
N GLN A 36 7.35 5.25 4.94
CA GLN A 36 6.32 6.25 4.62
C GLN A 36 6.85 7.60 4.15
N ASP A 37 8.12 7.92 4.44
CA ASP A 37 8.81 9.17 4.09
C ASP A 37 9.47 9.13 2.70
N THR A 38 9.52 7.95 2.08
CA THR A 38 10.34 7.73 0.89
C THR A 38 9.47 7.72 -0.37
N THR A 39 9.80 8.59 -1.33
CA THR A 39 9.15 8.63 -2.64
C THR A 39 9.92 7.77 -3.65
N LYS A 40 9.18 6.98 -4.44
CA LYS A 40 9.75 6.11 -5.48
C LYS A 40 8.90 6.24 -6.75
N SER A 41 9.56 6.28 -7.92
CA SER A 41 8.90 6.39 -9.23
C SER A 41 8.00 5.20 -9.59
N TYR A 42 8.15 4.08 -8.90
CA TYR A 42 7.43 2.83 -9.15
C TYR A 42 6.37 2.51 -8.09
N ILE A 43 6.13 3.43 -7.14
CA ILE A 43 5.08 3.31 -6.12
C ILE A 43 3.98 4.32 -6.45
N GLY A 44 2.73 3.85 -6.45
CA GLY A 44 1.53 4.66 -6.66
C GLY A 44 0.41 4.28 -5.69
N PHE A 45 -0.81 4.75 -5.94
CA PHE A 45 -1.98 4.47 -5.10
C PHE A 45 -3.13 3.84 -5.91
N ARG A 46 -3.97 3.06 -5.21
CA ARG A 46 -5.26 2.56 -5.72
C ARG A 46 -6.34 3.00 -4.74
N CYS A 47 -7.37 3.66 -5.26
CA CYS A 47 -8.51 4.08 -4.45
C CYS A 47 -9.34 2.86 -4.05
N ALA A 48 -9.78 2.84 -2.80
CA ALA A 48 -10.75 1.88 -2.28
C ALA A 48 -11.88 2.66 -1.60
N VAL A 49 -13.11 2.15 -1.75
CA VAL A 49 -14.31 2.73 -1.16
C VAL A 49 -15.03 1.60 -0.42
N THR A 50 -15.64 1.91 0.72
CA THR A 50 -16.34 0.93 1.56
C THR A 50 -17.60 0.39 0.91
N PHE A 51 -18.32 1.23 0.16
CA PHE A 51 -19.55 0.86 -0.54
C PHE A 51 -19.53 1.39 -1.97
N LEU A 52 -19.99 0.58 -2.92
CA LEU A 52 -20.12 0.95 -4.32
C LEU A 52 -21.55 1.45 -4.58
N GLY A 53 -21.86 2.71 -4.23
CA GLY A 53 -23.20 3.29 -4.41
C GLY A 53 -23.73 4.10 -3.21
N ARG A 54 -25.04 4.06 -2.97
CA ARG A 54 -25.73 4.73 -1.85
C ARG A 54 -25.28 4.17 -0.49
N SER A 55 -25.03 5.05 0.49
CA SER A 55 -24.43 4.70 1.78
C SER A 55 -25.20 3.62 2.54
N ILE A 56 -24.51 2.95 3.49
CA ILE A 56 -25.10 1.91 4.35
C ILE A 56 -26.36 2.39 5.10
N ASP A 57 -26.46 3.71 5.32
CA ASP A 57 -27.57 4.37 6.02
C ASP A 57 -28.78 4.70 5.12
N ASP A 58 -28.76 4.35 3.82
CA ASP A 58 -29.81 4.69 2.83
C ASP A 58 -30.80 3.52 2.57
N PHE A 59 -31.08 2.69 3.59
CA PHE A 59 -32.06 1.59 3.59
C PHE A 59 -33.22 1.83 4.57
#